data_AF-F6HX08-F1
#
_entry.id   AF-F6HX08-F1
#
_cell.length_a   1.000
_cell.length_b   1.000
_cell.length_c   1.000
_cell.angle_alpha   90.00
_cell.angle_beta   90.00
_cell.angle_gamma   90.00
#
_symmetry.space_group_name_H-M   'P 1'
#
loop_
_entity.id
_entity.type
_entity.pdbx_description
1 polymer ?
#
loop_
_entity_poly.entity_id
_entity_poly.type
_entity_poly.pdbx_seq_one_letter_code
_entity_poly.pdbx_strand_id
1 'polypeptide(L)' 'MGKIRKDMVDFHGEMVLLENHSDINYTSLAKILKKYDKRIGELLRLPFIQKVLQQAFFSTDLVSKLVKNVKAPYMQCSQL' A
#
# COMPACT_ATOMS: atom_id res chain seq x y z
N MET A 1 -3.70 -29.26 -9.81
CA MET A 1 -4.16 -28.52 -8.60
C MET A 1 -3.05 -27.73 -7.89
N GLY A 2 -1.81 -28.25 -7.73
CA GLY A 2 -0.75 -27.52 -7.00
C GLY A 2 -0.27 -26.19 -7.61
N LYS A 3 -0.24 -26.07 -8.94
CA LYS A 3 0.23 -24.85 -9.65
C LYS A 3 -0.67 -23.63 -9.40
N ILE A 4 -1.99 -23.80 -9.56
CA ILE A 4 -2.99 -22.73 -9.33
C ILE A 4 -2.89 -22.17 -7.91
N ARG A 5 -2.69 -23.05 -6.91
CA ARG A 5 -2.53 -22.64 -5.52
C ARG A 5 -1.26 -21.80 -5.31
N LYS A 6 -0.14 -22.19 -5.92
CA LYS A 6 1.10 -21.42 -5.88
C LYS A 6 0.88 -20.04 -6.52
N ASP A 7 0.31 -20.00 -7.71
CA ASP A 7 0.05 -18.76 -8.45
C ASP A 7 -0.85 -17.80 -7.62
N MET A 8 -1.84 -18.33 -6.89
CA MET A 8 -2.69 -17.54 -5.99
C MET A 8 -1.95 -16.98 -4.78
N VAL A 9 -1.05 -17.76 -4.17
CA VAL A 9 -0.23 -17.29 -3.02
C VAL A 9 0.76 -16.23 -3.48
N ASP A 10 1.40 -16.44 -4.63
CA ASP A 10 2.34 -15.48 -5.22
C ASP A 10 1.61 -14.16 -5.55
N PHE A 11 0.43 -14.23 -6.18
CA PHE A 11 -0.41 -13.07 -6.45
C PHE A 11 -0.85 -12.32 -5.18
N HIS A 12 -1.20 -13.04 -4.11
CA HIS A 12 -1.49 -12.41 -2.82
C HIS A 12 -0.26 -11.68 -2.25
N GLY A 13 0.93 -12.29 -2.36
CA GLY A 13 2.19 -11.66 -1.98
C GLY A 13 2.44 -10.36 -2.75
N GLU A 14 2.24 -10.36 -4.06
CA GLU A 14 2.36 -9.17 -4.90
C GLU A 14 1.39 -8.05 -4.49
N MET A 15 0.14 -8.39 -4.16
CA MET A 15 -0.83 -7.40 -3.66
C MET A 15 -0.40 -6.79 -2.32
N VAL A 16 0.13 -7.59 -1.39
CA VAL A 16 0.67 -7.08 -0.11
C VAL A 16 1.89 -6.19 -0.34
N LEU A 17 2.77 -6.56 -1.27
CA LEU A 17 3.91 -5.73 -1.64
C LEU A 17 3.46 -4.38 -2.23
N LEU A 18 2.39 -4.38 -3.03
CA LEU A 18 1.84 -3.16 -3.60
C LEU A 18 1.27 -2.21 -2.54
N GLU A 19 0.56 -2.73 -1.53
CA GLU A 19 0.12 -1.93 -0.37
C GLU A 19 1.31 -1.32 0.37
N ASN A 20 2.31 -2.15 0.71
CA ASN A 20 3.50 -1.68 1.41
C ASN A 20 4.26 -0.62 0.61
N HIS A 21 4.33 -0.76 -0.71
CA HIS A 21 4.92 0.23 -1.59
C HIS A 21 4.18 1.57 -1.50
N SER A 22 2.85 1.57 -1.52
CA SER A 22 2.05 2.79 -1.33
C SER A 22 2.35 3.47 0.00
N ASP A 23 2.30 2.71 1.11
CA ASP A 23 2.48 3.22 2.47
C ASP A 23 3.87 3.82 2.72
N ILE A 24 4.91 3.15 2.24
CA ILE A 24 6.29 3.62 2.35
C ILE A 24 6.47 4.92 1.57
N ASN A 25 5.95 4.98 0.34
CA ASN A 25 6.05 6.18 -0.49
C ASN A 25 5.31 7.36 0.13
N TYR A 26 4.07 7.16 0.58
CA TYR A 26 3.31 8.21 1.26
C TYR A 26 4.04 8.73 2.51
N THR A 27 4.55 7.81 3.34
CA THR A 27 5.31 8.17 4.55
C THR A 27 6.59 8.93 4.21
N SER A 28 7.30 8.51 3.16
CA SER A 28 8.53 9.18 2.71
C SER A 28 8.25 10.61 2.26
N LEU A 29 7.21 10.83 1.46
CA LEU A 29 6.79 12.15 0.99
C LEU A 29 6.38 13.04 2.17
N ALA A 30 5.55 12.53 3.09
CA ALA A 30 5.16 13.27 4.29
C ALA A 30 6.37 13.69 5.14
N LYS A 31 7.39 12.82 5.27
CA LYS A 31 8.64 13.13 5.98
C LYS A 31 9.49 14.17 5.24
N ILE A 32 9.60 14.10 3.92
CA ILE A 32 10.32 15.09 3.09
C ILE A 32 9.66 16.45 3.22
N LEU A 33 8.34 16.54 3.07
CA LEU A 33 7.58 17.78 3.20
C LEU A 33 7.73 18.37 4.61
N LYS A 34 7.62 17.54 5.65
CA LYS A 34 7.86 17.99 7.04
C LYS A 34 9.27 18.53 7.23
N LYS A 35 10.28 17.96 6.55
CA LYS A 35 11.67 18.44 6.61
C LYS A 35 11.83 19.77 5.87
N TYR A 36 11.18 19.92 4.72
CA TYR A 36 11.16 21.17 3.95
C TYR A 36 10.53 22.31 4.76
N ASP A 37 9.31 22.11 5.26
CA ASP A 37 8.57 23.08 6.08
C ASP A 37 9.41 23.52 7.30
N LYS A 38 10.09 22.59 7.97
CA LYS A 38 10.98 22.89 9.10
C LYS A 38 12.21 23.74 8.74
N ARG A 39 12.74 23.59 7.51
CA ARG A 39 13.95 24.31 7.08
C ARG A 39 13.63 25.73 6.62
N ILE A 40 12.50 25.91 5.96
CA ILE A 40 12.16 27.17 5.29
C ILE A 40 11.10 27.97 6.07
N GLY A 41 10.39 27.34 7.02
CA GLY A 41 9.33 28.00 7.79
C GLY A 41 7.99 28.11 7.04
N GLU A 42 7.87 27.44 5.88
CA GLU A 42 6.65 27.40 5.08
C GLU A 42 5.70 26.27 5.53
N LEU A 43 4.45 26.32 5.06
CA LEU A 43 3.41 25.33 5.35
C LEU A 43 2.90 24.66 4.06
N LEU A 44 3.81 24.07 3.26
CA LEU A 44 3.46 23.44 1.98
C LEU A 44 2.93 22.01 2.13
N ARG A 45 3.14 21.38 3.30
CA ARG A 45 2.74 19.99 3.53
C ARG A 45 1.25 19.74 3.29
N LEU A 46 0.35 20.61 3.76
CA LEU A 46 -1.09 20.38 3.66
C LEU A 46 -1.60 20.32 2.21
N PRO A 47 -1.37 21.34 1.36
CA PRO A 47 -1.83 21.30 -0.03
C PRO A 47 -1.15 20.19 -0.84
N PHE A 48 0.08 19.81 -0.49
CA PHE A 48 0.77 18.72 -1.18
C PHE A 48 0.23 17.34 -0.79
N ILE A 49 -0.07 17.10 0.49
CA ILE A 49 -0.68 15.85 0.95
C ILE A 49 -2.04 15.64 0.27
N GLN A 50 -2.88 16.69 0.17
CA GLN A 50 -4.17 16.59 -0.53
C GLN A 50 -4.02 16.11 -1.98
N LYS A 51 -3.00 16.60 -2.70
CA LYS A 51 -2.69 16.15 -4.06
C LYS A 51 -2.21 14.70 -4.10
N VAL A 52 -1.39 14.30 -3.14
CA VAL A 52 -0.86 12.92 -3.02
C VAL A 52 -1.98 11.91 -2.77
N LEU A 53 -2.96 12.24 -1.93
CA LEU A 53 -4.10 11.37 -1.65
C LEU A 53 -4.95 11.04 -2.90
N GLN A 54 -4.86 11.86 -3.95
CA GLN A 54 -5.56 11.66 -5.22
C GLN A 54 -4.71 10.94 -6.28
N GLN A 55 -3.45 10.59 -5.97
CA GLN A 55 -2.59 9.89 -6.91
C GLN A 55 -2.89 8.40 -6.92
N ALA A 56 -2.82 7.80 -8.11
CA ALA A 56 -3.10 6.37 -8.32
C ALA A 56 -2.23 5.44 -7.46
N PHE A 57 -1.00 5.83 -7.12
CA PHE A 57 -0.14 5.02 -6.26
C PHE A 57 -0.65 4.92 -4.82
N PHE A 58 -1.45 5.88 -4.36
CA PHE A 58 -2.03 5.90 -3.02
C PHE A 58 -3.45 5.31 -2.97
N SER A 59 -4.13 5.22 -4.10
CA SER A 59 -5.50 4.69 -4.21
C SER A 59 -5.54 3.15 -4.15
N THR A 60 -5.15 2.57 -3.01
CA THR A 60 -5.04 1.11 -2.83
C THR A 60 -6.29 0.44 -2.23
N ASP A 61 -7.41 1.14 -2.07
CA ASP A 61 -8.63 0.63 -1.39
C ASP A 61 -9.13 -0.72 -1.93
N LEU A 62 -9.09 -0.90 -3.25
CA LEU A 62 -9.48 -2.17 -3.89
C LEU A 62 -8.48 -3.29 -3.58
N VAL A 63 -7.18 -2.98 -3.64
CA VAL A 63 -6.11 -3.93 -3.30
C VAL A 63 -6.24 -4.34 -1.83
N SER A 64 -6.48 -3.38 -0.92
CA SER A 64 -6.71 -3.66 0.50
C SER A 64 -7.91 -4.56 0.76
N LYS A 65 -9.01 -4.38 0.02
CA LYS A 65 -10.17 -5.28 0.10
C LYS A 65 -9.82 -6.67 -0.39
N LEU A 66 -9.09 -6.78 -1.51
CA LEU A 66 -8.65 -8.06 -2.08
C LEU A 66 -7.69 -8.81 -1.14
N VAL A 67 -6.69 -8.14 -0.58
CA VAL A 67 -5.75 -8.71 0.40
C VAL A 67 -6.50 -9.24 1.62
N LYS A 68 -7.49 -8.50 2.14
CA LYS A 68 -8.30 -8.93 3.29
C LYS A 68 -9.21 -10.12 2.96
N ASN A 69 -9.83 -10.14 1.79
CA ASN A 69 -10.81 -11.16 1.42
C ASN A 69 -10.15 -12.49 0.99
N VAL A 70 -8.96 -12.45 0.37
CA VAL A 70 -8.22 -13.67 -0.05
C VAL A 70 -7.71 -14.48 1.16
N LYS A 71 -7.59 -13.86 2.33
CA LYS A 71 -7.24 -14.56 3.58
C LYS A 71 -8.30 -15.57 4.05
N ALA A 72 -9.57 -15.42 3.69
CA ALA A 72 -10.66 -16.19 4.30
C ALA A 72 -10.83 -17.64 3.77
N PRO A 73 -10.63 -17.98 2.47
CA PRO A 73 -10.84 -19.35 1.99
C PRO A 73 -9.56 -20.17 1.74
N TYR A 74 -8.43 -19.52 1.39
CA TYR A 74 -7.27 -20.24 0.84
C TYR A 74 -6.10 -20.41 1.82
N MET A 75 -5.98 -19.52 2.81
CA MET A 75 -4.91 -19.58 3.82
C MET A 75 -5.21 -20.60 4.94
N GLN A 76 -6.48 -20.98 5.15
CA GLN A 76 -6.88 -22.02 6.10
C GLN A 76 -6.42 -23.43 5.67
N CYS A 77 -6.21 -23.66 4.37
CA CYS A 77 -5.60 -24.90 3.86
C CYS A 77 -4.06 -24.92 3.93
N SER A 78 -3.40 -23.86 4.41
CA SER A 78 -1.93 -23.83 4.54
C SER A 78 -1.41 -24.40 5.87
N GLN A 79 -2.30 -24.82 6.76
CA GLN A 79 -1.96 -25.43 8.06
C GLN A 79 -2.34 -26.93 8.17
N LEU A 80 -2.66 -27.58 7.04
CA LEU A 80 -2.87 -29.03 6.95
C LEU A 80 -1.88 -29.66 5.96
#